data_AF-A0A0Q8ZNH6-F1
#
_entry.id   AF-A0A0Q8ZNH6-F1
#
_cell.length_a   1.000
_cell.length_b   1.000
_cell.length_c   1.000
_cell.angle_alpha   90.00
_cell.angle_beta   90.00
_cell.angle_gamma   90.00
#
_symmetry.space_group_name_H-M   'P 1'
#
loop_
_entity.id
_entity.type
_entity.pdbx_description
1 polymer ?
#
loop_
_entity_poly.entity_id
_entity_poly.type
_entity_poly.pdbx_seq_one_letter_code
_entity_poly.pdbx_strand_id
1 'polypeptide(L)'
;MRVRHSTAGSRWAAGVLALLLALIGALLVPEPVSAAEAARTASATGHATSASASTLPTRLRGVNRSGTEFMCVQNRGIFDGPADSASIQAIKNWQANVVRVPLNEDCWLGINGVNPAYSGTNYRNAISEYVSRLRQAGLYVILELHWSSGVHIGIGSSCWAYASQCQKPMPDSDHTPDFWKSVANTFKSDQAVVFDLFNEPFPNLVMFDRNASWKCWRDGGSACIGFLYSVAGMQTLINAVRSTGSTNHIMVGGINYSNDLSGWLTYAPSDPAGKLVVSWHSYNFNSCNTQSCWDSQIAPVAARYPLVVGEIGQNDCAHGYIDTLMNWLDSRDLGYLGWTWNTWDCKSGPSLITDYNGTPTAYGQGLKNRLATG
;
A
#
# COMPACT_ATOMS: atom_id res chain seq x y z
N MET A 1 61.38 12.36 34.83
CA MET A 1 61.05 11.64 36.09
C MET A 1 60.24 10.40 35.68
N ARG A 2 60.81 9.18 35.62
CA ARG A 2 60.84 8.15 36.69
C ARG A 2 59.63 8.30 37.64
N VAL A 3 58.77 7.30 37.83
CA VAL A 3 59.06 6.07 38.58
C VAL A 3 58.09 4.92 38.18
N ARG A 4 58.65 3.70 38.15
CA ARG A 4 58.01 2.37 38.04
C ARG A 4 57.49 1.88 39.40
N HIS A 5 56.49 0.99 39.40
CA HIS A 5 56.37 -0.25 40.22
C HIS A 5 55.26 -1.11 39.56
N SER A 6 55.50 -2.30 38.98
CA SER A 6 55.74 -3.63 39.60
C SER A 6 54.60 -4.02 40.56
N THR A 7 53.95 -5.19 40.59
CA THR A 7 54.23 -6.60 40.20
C THR A 7 52.93 -7.38 40.53
N ALA A 8 52.38 -8.24 39.67
CA ALA A 8 52.63 -9.69 39.51
C ALA A 8 51.87 -10.65 40.48
N GLY A 9 51.36 -11.73 39.89
CA GLY A 9 51.00 -13.02 40.53
C GLY A 9 49.49 -13.35 40.43
N SER A 10 48.98 -14.54 40.12
CA SER A 10 49.48 -15.91 39.81
C SER A 10 48.22 -16.67 39.32
N ARG A 11 48.09 -17.39 38.18
CA ARG A 11 48.72 -18.63 37.66
C ARG A 11 48.11 -19.94 38.26
N TRP A 12 47.71 -20.87 37.34
CA TRP A 12 47.43 -22.33 37.50
C TRP A 12 46.00 -22.75 37.93
N ALA A 13 45.35 -23.82 37.43
CA ALA A 13 45.70 -24.91 36.50
C ALA A 13 44.42 -25.66 36.01
N ALA A 14 44.60 -26.40 34.91
CA ALA A 14 43.66 -27.36 34.33
C ALA A 14 43.60 -28.70 35.11
N GLY A 15 42.52 -29.46 34.90
CA GLY A 15 42.40 -30.86 35.31
C GLY A 15 41.34 -31.61 34.50
N VAL A 16 41.78 -32.65 33.79
CA VAL A 16 40.98 -33.62 33.00
C VAL A 16 40.84 -34.90 33.83
N LEU A 17 39.67 -35.55 33.84
CA LEU A 17 39.55 -37.03 33.83
C LEU A 17 38.13 -37.52 33.49
N ALA A 18 38.08 -38.74 32.93
CA ALA A 18 37.00 -39.34 32.16
C ALA A 18 36.39 -40.62 32.78
N LEU A 19 35.51 -41.28 32.01
CA LEU A 19 34.82 -42.60 32.11
C LEU A 19 33.45 -42.62 32.84
N LEU A 20 32.30 -42.91 32.20
CA LEU A 20 31.76 -44.06 31.41
C LEU A 20 31.03 -45.11 32.27
N LEU A 21 29.71 -45.24 32.08
CA LEU A 21 29.00 -46.53 31.87
C LEU A 21 27.52 -46.31 31.48
N ALA A 22 27.08 -47.12 30.51
CA ALA A 22 25.81 -47.06 29.78
C ALA A 22 24.70 -47.92 30.43
N LEU A 23 23.43 -47.65 30.11
CA LEU A 23 22.41 -48.70 29.84
C LEU A 23 21.10 -48.14 29.23
N ILE A 24 20.92 -48.43 27.93
CA ILE A 24 19.74 -48.90 27.17
C ILE A 24 18.32 -48.50 27.63
N GLY A 25 17.57 -47.90 26.69
CA GLY A 25 16.10 -47.85 26.67
C GLY A 25 15.57 -47.25 25.38
N ALA A 26 15.39 -48.08 24.34
CA ALA A 26 14.87 -47.67 23.04
C ALA A 26 13.36 -47.43 23.08
N LEU A 27 12.88 -46.34 22.45
CA LEU A 27 11.51 -46.17 21.96
C LEU A 27 11.53 -45.21 20.75
N LEU A 28 10.76 -45.57 19.73
CA LEU A 28 10.81 -45.10 18.35
C LEU A 28 10.60 -43.58 18.17
N VAL A 29 11.48 -42.95 17.40
CA VAL A 29 11.22 -41.67 16.71
C VAL A 29 11.76 -41.79 15.29
N PRO A 30 10.97 -41.55 14.22
CA PRO A 30 11.51 -41.53 12.87
C PRO A 30 12.27 -40.21 12.63
N GLU A 31 13.49 -40.32 12.10
CA GLU A 31 14.27 -39.16 11.64
C GLU A 31 13.69 -38.57 10.34
N PRO A 32 13.76 -37.24 10.13
CA PRO A 32 13.38 -36.62 8.88
C PRO A 32 14.47 -36.83 7.81
N VAL A 33 14.04 -37.30 6.64
CA VAL A 33 14.87 -37.44 5.45
C VAL A 33 15.31 -36.06 4.95
N SER A 34 16.60 -35.97 4.63
CA SER A 34 17.33 -34.83 4.05
C SER A 34 16.56 -34.09 2.94
N ALA A 35 16.35 -32.79 3.11
CA ALA A 35 15.70 -31.87 2.16
C ALA A 35 16.62 -31.41 1.00
N ALA A 36 17.59 -32.22 0.60
CA ALA A 36 18.59 -31.85 -0.42
C ALA A 36 18.20 -32.26 -1.86
N GLU A 37 17.08 -32.95 -2.08
CA GLU A 37 16.74 -33.50 -3.40
C GLU A 37 15.44 -32.93 -4.03
N ALA A 38 14.78 -31.96 -3.39
CA ALA A 38 13.59 -31.31 -3.93
C ALA A 38 13.87 -30.05 -4.78
N ALA A 39 15.14 -29.66 -4.95
CA ALA A 39 15.52 -28.39 -5.59
C ALA A 39 15.79 -28.47 -7.11
N ARG A 40 15.43 -29.57 -7.79
CA ARG A 40 15.69 -29.74 -9.23
C ARG A 40 14.49 -30.16 -10.07
N THR A 41 13.33 -29.55 -9.86
CA THR A 41 12.26 -29.52 -10.88
C THR A 41 11.27 -28.40 -10.57
N ALA A 42 11.65 -27.17 -10.90
CA ALA A 42 10.70 -26.06 -11.07
C ALA A 42 11.02 -25.38 -12.40
N SER A 43 10.70 -26.09 -13.49
CA SER A 43 10.64 -25.52 -14.83
C SER A 43 9.30 -24.81 -15.00
N ALA A 44 9.34 -23.66 -15.66
CA ALA A 44 8.23 -22.76 -15.91
C ALA A 44 7.01 -23.46 -16.53
N THR A 45 5.84 -23.24 -15.91
CA THR A 45 4.48 -23.08 -16.47
C THR A 45 3.44 -23.52 -15.42
N GLY A 46 2.51 -22.62 -15.06
CA GLY A 46 1.35 -22.95 -14.23
C GLY A 46 1.21 -22.07 -12.99
N HIS A 47 0.43 -21.00 -13.13
CA HIS A 47 -0.34 -20.47 -12.00
C HIS A 47 -1.37 -21.52 -11.56
N ALA A 48 -1.65 -21.52 -10.25
CA ALA A 48 -2.72 -22.26 -9.53
C ALA A 48 -2.26 -23.61 -8.92
N THR A 49 -2.65 -24.04 -7.71
CA THR A 49 -3.85 -23.79 -6.89
C THR A 49 -3.56 -24.13 -5.41
N SER A 50 -4.12 -23.35 -4.49
CA SER A 50 -4.79 -23.93 -3.30
C SER A 50 -6.10 -23.17 -3.11
N ALA A 51 -7.21 -23.90 -3.15
CA ALA A 51 -8.55 -23.36 -3.16
C ALA A 51 -9.09 -23.19 -1.73
N SER A 52 -9.24 -21.95 -1.29
CA SER A 52 -10.41 -21.41 -0.56
C SER A 52 -10.06 -20.06 0.07
N ALA A 53 -9.97 -19.04 -0.77
CA ALA A 53 -10.30 -17.65 -0.43
C ALA A 53 -10.38 -16.90 -1.76
N SER A 54 -11.53 -16.31 -2.09
CA SER A 54 -11.79 -15.55 -3.32
C SER A 54 -10.53 -14.86 -3.85
N THR A 55 -9.97 -15.33 -4.96
CA THR A 55 -8.78 -14.71 -5.58
C THR A 55 -9.17 -13.34 -6.09
N LEU A 56 -8.47 -12.28 -5.69
CA LEU A 56 -8.61 -10.98 -6.31
C LEU A 56 -8.37 -11.13 -7.81
N PRO A 57 -9.19 -10.53 -8.69
CA PRO A 57 -8.87 -10.52 -10.11
C PRO A 57 -7.50 -9.90 -10.33
N THR A 58 -6.67 -10.54 -11.17
CA THR A 58 -5.33 -10.03 -11.50
C THR A 58 -5.41 -8.72 -12.31
N ARG A 59 -6.49 -8.53 -13.06
CA ARG A 59 -6.73 -7.35 -13.91
C ARG A 59 -7.73 -6.36 -13.30
N LEU A 60 -7.41 -5.80 -12.14
CA LEU A 60 -8.11 -4.60 -11.65
C LEU A 60 -7.69 -3.40 -12.50
N ARG A 61 -8.56 -2.95 -13.41
CA ARG A 61 -8.30 -1.85 -14.32
C ARG A 61 -9.36 -0.78 -14.18
N GLY A 62 -8.96 0.43 -13.81
CA GLY A 62 -9.93 1.47 -13.51
C GLY A 62 -9.34 2.83 -13.22
N VAL A 63 -9.97 3.55 -12.29
CA VAL A 63 -9.67 4.96 -12.04
C VAL A 63 -9.59 5.26 -10.54
N ASN A 64 -8.76 6.24 -10.18
CA ASN A 64 -8.81 6.88 -8.87
C ASN A 64 -9.89 7.96 -8.90
N ARG A 65 -10.68 8.08 -7.83
CA ARG A 65 -11.69 9.13 -7.67
C ARG A 65 -11.40 9.97 -6.43
N SER A 66 -10.53 10.94 -6.60
CA SER A 66 -10.11 11.88 -5.56
C SER A 66 -11.22 12.89 -5.20
N GLY A 67 -11.18 13.40 -3.97
CA GLY A 67 -12.08 14.42 -3.40
C GLY A 67 -12.39 14.15 -1.93
N THR A 68 -12.59 12.89 -1.58
CA THR A 68 -13.01 12.45 -0.23
C THR A 68 -11.92 12.58 0.82
N GLU A 69 -10.67 12.64 0.42
CA GLU A 69 -9.52 12.86 1.29
C GLU A 69 -9.34 14.33 1.70
N PHE A 70 -9.79 15.31 0.92
CA PHE A 70 -9.46 16.71 1.16
C PHE A 70 -10.66 17.65 1.36
N MET A 71 -11.82 17.35 0.77
CA MET A 71 -12.95 18.29 0.80
C MET A 71 -13.46 18.57 2.22
N CYS A 72 -13.45 17.55 3.08
CA CYS A 72 -13.93 17.64 4.45
C CYS A 72 -13.04 18.53 5.32
N VAL A 73 -11.70 18.35 5.26
CA VAL A 73 -10.73 19.18 5.99
C VAL A 73 -10.58 20.59 5.41
N GLN A 74 -10.97 20.79 4.15
CA GLN A 74 -11.07 22.13 3.53
C GLN A 74 -12.43 22.79 3.76
N ASN A 75 -13.35 22.14 4.49
CA ASN A 75 -14.69 22.64 4.79
C ASN A 75 -15.55 22.90 3.54
N ARG A 76 -15.40 22.07 2.51
CA ARG A 76 -16.09 22.22 1.20
C ARG A 76 -17.13 21.13 0.92
N GLY A 77 -17.35 20.20 1.84
CA GLY A 77 -18.22 19.04 1.66
C GLY A 77 -17.47 17.73 1.84
N ILE A 78 -18.07 16.62 1.39
CA ILE A 78 -17.45 15.29 1.42
C ILE A 78 -16.85 14.92 0.06
N PHE A 79 -17.47 15.32 -1.05
CA PHE A 79 -17.04 14.96 -2.40
C PHE A 79 -16.67 16.20 -3.22
N ASP A 80 -15.64 16.09 -4.06
CA ASP A 80 -15.32 17.08 -5.08
C ASP A 80 -16.04 16.72 -6.39
N GLY A 81 -17.28 17.15 -6.56
CA GLY A 81 -18.14 16.77 -7.71
C GLY A 81 -19.07 15.58 -7.43
N PRO A 82 -19.79 15.07 -8.45
CA PRO A 82 -20.85 14.07 -8.27
C PRO A 82 -20.30 12.70 -7.88
N ALA A 83 -21.05 12.03 -6.99
CA ALA A 83 -20.84 10.66 -6.51
C ALA A 83 -22.13 9.82 -6.67
N ASP A 84 -22.94 10.17 -7.66
CA ASP A 84 -24.23 9.55 -7.96
C ASP A 84 -24.11 8.43 -9.01
N SER A 85 -25.23 7.78 -9.31
CA SER A 85 -25.28 6.69 -10.29
C SER A 85 -24.90 7.12 -11.72
N ALA A 86 -25.13 8.39 -12.09
CA ALA A 86 -24.79 8.88 -13.42
C ALA A 86 -23.27 9.03 -13.57
N SER A 87 -22.59 9.59 -12.58
CA SER A 87 -21.12 9.70 -12.60
C SER A 87 -20.44 8.33 -12.53
N ILE A 88 -21.01 7.37 -11.79
CA ILE A 88 -20.54 5.97 -11.77
C ILE A 88 -20.75 5.29 -13.12
N GLN A 89 -21.88 5.52 -13.78
CA GLN A 89 -22.15 4.97 -15.11
C GLN A 89 -21.15 5.52 -16.15
N ALA A 90 -20.75 6.78 -16.04
CA ALA A 90 -19.71 7.35 -16.91
C ALA A 90 -18.35 6.64 -16.75
N ILE A 91 -17.95 6.30 -15.51
CA ILE A 91 -16.76 5.47 -15.24
C ILE A 91 -16.91 4.10 -15.91
N LYS A 92 -18.08 3.46 -15.76
CA LYS A 92 -18.35 2.14 -16.38
C LYS A 92 -18.36 2.18 -17.90
N ASN A 93 -18.76 3.28 -18.52
CA ASN A 93 -18.76 3.43 -19.98
C ASN A 93 -17.33 3.41 -20.55
N TRP A 94 -16.32 3.68 -19.72
CA TRP A 94 -14.91 3.45 -20.09
C TRP A 94 -14.46 1.99 -19.88
N GLN A 95 -15.36 1.09 -19.47
CA GLN A 95 -15.08 -0.31 -19.15
C GLN A 95 -14.16 -0.55 -17.94
N ALA A 96 -14.08 0.42 -17.02
CA ALA A 96 -13.42 0.22 -15.74
C ALA A 96 -14.14 -0.87 -14.91
N ASN A 97 -13.38 -1.66 -14.16
CA ASN A 97 -13.90 -2.68 -13.24
C ASN A 97 -13.58 -2.40 -11.76
N VAL A 98 -12.84 -1.33 -11.47
CA VAL A 98 -12.45 -0.91 -10.11
C VAL A 98 -12.44 0.60 -9.98
N VAL A 99 -12.78 1.11 -8.80
CA VAL A 99 -12.57 2.51 -8.42
C VAL A 99 -11.79 2.55 -7.11
N ARG A 100 -10.70 3.34 -7.07
CA ARG A 100 -9.94 3.62 -5.85
C ARG A 100 -10.42 4.95 -5.25
N VAL A 101 -10.78 4.94 -3.97
CA VAL A 101 -11.43 6.03 -3.25
C VAL A 101 -10.54 6.48 -2.09
N PRO A 102 -9.88 7.65 -2.22
CA PRO A 102 -9.06 8.23 -1.18
C PRO A 102 -9.83 8.62 0.08
N LEU A 103 -9.35 8.21 1.25
CA LEU A 103 -9.95 8.52 2.54
C LEU A 103 -9.06 9.43 3.38
N ASN A 104 -9.70 10.16 4.28
CA ASN A 104 -9.04 10.99 5.28
C ASN A 104 -9.29 10.42 6.69
N GLU A 105 -8.22 10.26 7.46
CA GLU A 105 -8.30 9.74 8.83
C GLU A 105 -9.21 10.59 9.73
N ASP A 106 -8.95 11.89 9.81
CA ASP A 106 -9.68 12.80 10.70
C ASP A 106 -11.14 12.95 10.29
N CYS A 107 -11.43 12.96 8.99
CA CYS A 107 -12.81 13.01 8.52
C CYS A 107 -13.56 11.71 8.83
N TRP A 108 -12.92 10.55 8.67
CA TRP A 108 -13.55 9.28 8.99
C TRP A 108 -13.82 9.13 10.49
N LEU A 109 -12.85 9.50 11.33
CA LEU A 109 -12.95 9.38 12.78
C LEU A 109 -13.78 10.50 13.43
N GLY A 110 -13.85 11.69 12.81
CA GLY A 110 -14.55 12.85 13.37
C GLY A 110 -13.76 13.56 14.46
N ILE A 111 -12.44 13.67 14.28
CA ILE A 111 -11.50 14.19 15.28
C ILE A 111 -10.77 15.44 14.76
N ASN A 112 -9.85 15.98 15.57
CA ASN A 112 -8.91 17.05 15.18
C ASN A 112 -9.55 18.31 14.58
N GLY A 113 -10.78 18.61 15.00
CA GLY A 113 -11.49 19.84 14.66
C GLY A 113 -12.10 19.87 13.25
N VAL A 114 -12.18 18.74 12.55
CA VAL A 114 -12.87 18.68 11.25
C VAL A 114 -14.37 18.96 11.46
N ASN A 115 -14.95 19.82 10.62
CA ASN A 115 -16.36 20.21 10.71
C ASN A 115 -17.27 18.96 10.82
N PRO A 116 -18.06 18.81 11.91
CA PRO A 116 -18.94 17.65 12.11
C PRO A 116 -19.96 17.43 10.99
N ALA A 117 -20.28 18.45 10.18
CA ALA A 117 -21.12 18.28 9.00
C ALA A 117 -20.49 17.36 7.94
N TYR A 118 -19.16 17.24 7.90
CA TYR A 118 -18.40 16.49 6.89
C TYR A 118 -17.48 15.42 7.50
N SER A 119 -17.65 15.09 8.77
CA SER A 119 -16.78 14.14 9.49
C SER A 119 -17.59 13.14 10.32
N GLY A 120 -16.89 12.17 10.91
CA GLY A 120 -17.45 11.14 11.75
C GLY A 120 -18.55 10.35 11.05
N THR A 121 -19.71 10.22 11.69
CA THR A 121 -20.85 9.46 11.15
C THR A 121 -21.31 9.99 9.78
N ASN A 122 -21.30 11.31 9.55
CA ASN A 122 -21.74 11.88 8.28
C ASN A 122 -20.81 11.46 7.14
N TYR A 123 -19.50 11.51 7.37
CA TYR A 123 -18.49 11.04 6.41
C TYR A 123 -18.63 9.53 6.15
N ARG A 124 -18.67 8.72 7.22
CA ARG A 124 -18.79 7.25 7.09
C ARG A 124 -20.06 6.83 6.34
N ASN A 125 -21.19 7.48 6.59
CA ASN A 125 -22.44 7.20 5.87
C ASN A 125 -22.31 7.55 4.38
N ALA A 126 -21.78 8.72 4.05
CA ALA A 126 -21.58 9.15 2.67
C ALA A 126 -20.64 8.21 1.89
N ILE A 127 -19.51 7.82 2.50
CA ILE A 127 -18.59 6.83 1.91
C ILE A 127 -19.28 5.47 1.76
N SER A 128 -19.99 4.99 2.78
CA SER A 128 -20.68 3.68 2.72
C SER A 128 -21.73 3.65 1.62
N GLU A 129 -22.50 4.72 1.45
CA GLU A 129 -23.44 4.86 0.33
C GLU A 129 -22.74 4.87 -1.02
N TYR A 130 -21.63 5.60 -1.15
CA TYR A 130 -20.89 5.66 -2.40
C TYR A 130 -20.28 4.30 -2.77
N VAL A 131 -19.66 3.62 -1.80
CA VAL A 131 -19.18 2.24 -1.95
C VAL A 131 -20.33 1.34 -2.37
N SER A 132 -21.48 1.39 -1.70
CA SER A 132 -22.66 0.61 -2.07
C SER A 132 -23.10 0.85 -3.52
N ARG A 133 -23.12 2.11 -4.00
CA ARG A 133 -23.46 2.44 -5.39
C ARG A 133 -22.44 1.88 -6.38
N LEU A 134 -21.14 1.99 -6.09
CA LEU A 134 -20.06 1.40 -6.91
C LEU A 134 -20.21 -0.13 -6.99
N ARG A 135 -20.44 -0.77 -5.85
CA ARG A 135 -20.61 -2.22 -5.73
C ARG A 135 -21.87 -2.72 -6.45
N GLN A 136 -23.00 -2.01 -6.33
CA GLN A 136 -24.22 -2.28 -7.10
C GLN A 136 -24.02 -2.13 -8.61
N ALA A 137 -23.13 -1.22 -9.02
CA ALA A 137 -22.74 -1.07 -10.41
C ALA A 137 -21.77 -2.18 -10.88
N GLY A 138 -21.34 -3.09 -10.01
CA GLY A 138 -20.45 -4.21 -10.31
C GLY A 138 -18.96 -3.88 -10.27
N LEU A 139 -18.58 -2.73 -9.73
CA LEU A 139 -17.17 -2.28 -9.63
C LEU A 139 -16.55 -2.74 -8.32
N TYR A 140 -15.34 -3.29 -8.35
CA TYR A 140 -14.50 -3.42 -7.16
C TYR A 140 -14.21 -2.03 -6.57
N VAL A 141 -13.97 -1.96 -5.26
CA VAL A 141 -13.62 -0.71 -4.61
C VAL A 141 -12.33 -0.89 -3.83
N ILE A 142 -11.35 -0.02 -4.08
CA ILE A 142 -10.15 0.08 -3.24
C ILE A 142 -10.36 1.29 -2.33
N LEU A 143 -10.47 1.05 -1.03
CA LEU A 143 -10.48 2.12 -0.02
C LEU A 143 -9.06 2.31 0.47
N GLU A 144 -8.58 3.54 0.47
CA GLU A 144 -7.17 3.83 0.76
C GLU A 144 -7.02 5.01 1.71
N LEU A 145 -6.06 4.93 2.62
CA LEU A 145 -5.76 6.06 3.50
C LEU A 145 -4.81 7.02 2.78
N HIS A 146 -5.36 8.16 2.37
CA HIS A 146 -4.61 9.15 1.62
C HIS A 146 -3.85 10.09 2.54
N TRP A 147 -4.55 10.66 3.53
CA TRP A 147 -3.99 11.59 4.51
C TRP A 147 -4.26 11.12 5.94
N SER A 148 -3.18 11.06 6.72
CA SER A 148 -3.18 10.77 8.16
C SER A 148 -2.73 11.99 8.95
N SER A 149 -2.88 11.91 10.27
CA SER A 149 -2.40 12.93 11.19
C SER A 149 -0.88 12.86 11.38
N GLY A 150 -0.32 13.91 11.95
CA GLY A 150 1.10 14.00 12.30
C GLY A 150 1.76 15.28 11.81
N VAL A 151 2.73 15.78 12.59
CA VAL A 151 3.52 16.94 12.19
C VAL A 151 4.74 16.49 11.38
N HIS A 152 4.93 17.07 10.19
CA HIS A 152 6.14 16.88 9.39
C HIS A 152 6.68 18.23 8.93
N ILE A 153 7.88 18.58 9.41
CA ILE A 153 8.63 19.75 8.95
C ILE A 153 9.93 19.22 8.33
N GLY A 154 10.00 19.18 7.01
CA GLY A 154 11.12 18.57 6.31
C GLY A 154 10.89 18.41 4.82
N ILE A 155 11.81 17.70 4.16
CA ILE A 155 11.70 17.42 2.72
C ILE A 155 10.41 16.66 2.44
N GLY A 156 9.71 17.06 1.38
CA GLY A 156 8.41 16.49 1.01
C GLY A 156 7.23 16.99 1.87
N SER A 157 7.43 17.91 2.81
CA SER A 157 6.32 18.51 3.56
C SER A 157 5.52 19.48 2.68
N SER A 158 4.21 19.24 2.57
CA SER A 158 3.26 20.16 1.92
C SER A 158 2.41 20.95 2.91
N CYS A 159 2.46 20.61 4.20
CA CYS A 159 1.82 21.35 5.29
C CYS A 159 2.43 20.95 6.64
N TRP A 160 2.27 21.82 7.64
CA TRP A 160 2.78 21.58 9.00
C TRP A 160 1.66 21.28 10.00
N ALA A 161 0.42 21.19 9.52
CA ALA A 161 -0.74 20.89 10.35
C ALA A 161 -0.63 19.48 10.94
N TYR A 162 -0.97 19.35 12.23
CA TYR A 162 -1.12 18.04 12.87
C TYR A 162 -2.29 17.27 12.26
N ALA A 163 -3.41 17.93 12.02
CA ALA A 163 -4.56 17.34 11.35
C ALA A 163 -4.19 16.85 9.93
N SER A 164 -4.98 15.90 9.44
CA SER A 164 -4.91 15.24 8.13
C SER A 164 -5.22 16.20 6.97
N GLN A 165 -4.48 17.30 6.84
CA GLN A 165 -4.68 18.34 5.81
C GLN A 165 -3.70 18.21 4.63
N CYS A 166 -2.74 17.30 4.73
CA CYS A 166 -1.80 16.98 3.68
C CYS A 166 -1.18 15.60 3.94
N GLN A 167 -0.47 15.11 2.93
CA GLN A 167 0.27 13.85 2.99
C GLN A 167 1.38 13.88 4.06
N LYS A 168 1.54 12.75 4.76
CA LYS A 168 2.59 12.52 5.77
C LYS A 168 3.57 11.45 5.27
N PRO A 169 4.84 11.44 5.75
CA PRO A 169 5.81 10.44 5.30
C PRO A 169 5.42 9.00 5.65
N MET A 170 4.69 8.82 6.75
CA MET A 170 4.19 7.53 7.25
C MET A 170 2.86 7.76 8.00
N PRO A 171 2.05 6.70 8.20
CA PRO A 171 0.92 6.73 9.11
C PRO A 171 1.33 7.01 10.55
N ASP A 172 0.48 7.69 11.31
CA ASP A 172 0.68 7.85 12.74
C ASP A 172 0.13 6.64 13.52
N SER A 173 0.69 6.40 14.70
CA SER A 173 0.23 5.33 15.60
C SER A 173 -0.85 5.76 16.59
N ASP A 174 -1.20 7.04 16.61
CA ASP A 174 -2.18 7.61 17.52
C ASP A 174 -3.61 7.25 17.07
N HIS A 175 -3.87 7.35 15.77
CA HIS A 175 -5.22 7.23 15.21
C HIS A 175 -5.32 6.28 14.02
N THR A 176 -4.26 6.09 13.21
CA THR A 176 -4.39 5.27 12.00
C THR A 176 -4.78 3.81 12.27
N PRO A 177 -4.32 3.13 13.34
CA PRO A 177 -4.82 1.79 13.68
C PRO A 177 -6.33 1.77 13.97
N ASP A 178 -6.88 2.79 14.61
CA ASP A 178 -8.31 2.87 14.92
C ASP A 178 -9.15 3.25 13.71
N PHE A 179 -8.60 4.10 12.83
CA PHE A 179 -9.14 4.33 11.48
C PHE A 179 -9.31 3.00 10.73
N TRP A 180 -8.25 2.19 10.61
CA TRP A 180 -8.31 0.93 9.87
C TRP A 180 -9.21 -0.12 10.50
N LYS A 181 -9.27 -0.21 11.84
CA LYS A 181 -10.27 -1.05 12.51
C LYS A 181 -11.70 -0.61 12.18
N SER A 182 -11.95 0.70 12.14
CA SER A 182 -13.28 1.25 11.85
C SER A 182 -13.69 1.02 10.40
N VAL A 183 -12.81 1.29 9.44
CA VAL A 183 -13.02 0.98 8.01
C VAL A 183 -13.25 -0.51 7.81
N ALA A 184 -12.39 -1.36 8.39
CA ALA A 184 -12.51 -2.81 8.26
C ALA A 184 -13.84 -3.33 8.86
N ASN A 185 -14.26 -2.88 10.04
CA ASN A 185 -15.55 -3.27 10.60
C ASN A 185 -16.74 -2.85 9.73
N THR A 186 -16.61 -1.73 9.01
CA THR A 186 -17.66 -1.22 8.12
C THR A 186 -17.79 -2.07 6.85
N PHE A 187 -16.68 -2.55 6.28
CA PHE A 187 -16.67 -3.17 4.95
C PHE A 187 -16.25 -4.64 4.90
N LYS A 188 -15.88 -5.28 6.03
CA LYS A 188 -15.35 -6.65 6.05
C LYS A 188 -16.28 -7.73 5.50
N SER A 189 -17.58 -7.44 5.38
CA SER A 189 -18.55 -8.37 4.77
C SER A 189 -18.52 -8.36 3.24
N ASP A 190 -17.96 -7.32 2.59
CA ASP A 190 -17.86 -7.23 1.14
C ASP A 190 -16.43 -7.56 0.68
N GLN A 191 -16.21 -8.79 0.20
CA GLN A 191 -14.88 -9.27 -0.21
C GLN A 191 -14.36 -8.64 -1.52
N ALA A 192 -15.14 -7.82 -2.19
CA ALA A 192 -14.71 -7.03 -3.34
C ALA A 192 -14.37 -5.57 -2.98
N VAL A 193 -14.39 -5.24 -1.68
CA VAL A 193 -13.68 -4.10 -1.14
C VAL A 193 -12.25 -4.53 -0.77
N VAL A 194 -11.26 -3.76 -1.22
CA VAL A 194 -9.83 -3.94 -0.94
C VAL A 194 -9.37 -2.77 -0.08
N PHE A 195 -8.47 -3.03 0.88
CA PHE A 195 -7.93 -2.01 1.78
C PHE A 195 -6.48 -1.69 1.42
N ASP A 196 -6.20 -0.50 0.90
CA ASP A 196 -4.85 -0.02 0.59
C ASP A 196 -4.33 0.86 1.72
N LEU A 197 -3.40 0.32 2.52
CA LEU A 197 -3.22 0.78 3.91
C LEU A 197 -2.68 2.20 4.07
N PHE A 198 -1.94 2.68 3.06
CA PHE A 198 -1.45 4.05 3.01
C PHE A 198 -1.01 4.38 1.59
N ASN A 199 -1.45 5.52 1.07
CA ASN A 199 -1.24 5.91 -0.32
C ASN A 199 0.22 5.80 -0.78
N GLU A 200 1.12 6.49 -0.07
CA GLU A 200 2.48 6.76 -0.56
C GLU A 200 3.45 6.97 0.60
N PRO A 201 3.98 5.89 1.20
CA PRO A 201 5.03 6.01 2.19
C PRO A 201 6.32 6.63 1.61
N PHE A 202 6.92 7.59 2.31
CA PHE A 202 8.22 8.18 1.95
C PHE A 202 9.19 8.37 3.15
N PRO A 203 9.38 7.38 4.03
CA PRO A 203 10.29 7.52 5.18
C PRO A 203 11.75 7.79 4.78
N ASN A 204 12.13 7.47 3.54
CA ASN A 204 13.44 7.77 2.97
C ASN A 204 13.78 9.26 2.92
N LEU A 205 12.79 10.15 2.92
CA LEU A 205 13.03 11.60 2.99
C LEU A 205 13.15 12.14 4.42
N VAL A 206 12.92 11.29 5.43
CA VAL A 206 13.12 11.61 6.85
C VAL A 206 14.42 11.00 7.35
N MET A 207 14.67 9.74 7.01
CA MET A 207 15.75 8.94 7.60
C MET A 207 17.04 8.93 6.79
N PHE A 208 16.96 9.13 5.46
CA PHE A 208 18.08 9.11 4.50
C PHE A 208 18.92 7.82 4.41
N ASP A 209 18.78 6.87 5.36
CA ASP A 209 19.29 5.51 5.25
C ASP A 209 18.22 4.57 4.69
N ARG A 210 18.53 3.88 3.59
CA ARG A 210 17.56 3.05 2.87
C ARG A 210 17.09 1.84 3.68
N ASN A 211 18.00 1.16 4.39
CA ASN A 211 17.64 -0.04 5.15
C ASN A 211 16.82 0.32 6.40
N ALA A 212 17.20 1.40 7.08
CA ALA A 212 16.46 1.95 8.21
C ALA A 212 15.07 2.44 7.77
N SER A 213 14.96 3.05 6.58
CA SER A 213 13.67 3.47 6.01
C SER A 213 12.72 2.30 5.77
N TRP A 214 13.21 1.20 5.18
CA TRP A 214 12.42 -0.01 5.02
C TRP A 214 12.04 -0.67 6.35
N LYS A 215 12.95 -0.66 7.33
CA LYS A 215 12.66 -1.15 8.68
C LYS A 215 11.58 -0.30 9.37
N CYS A 216 11.69 1.02 9.29
CA CYS A 216 10.67 1.95 9.77
C CYS A 216 9.32 1.71 9.06
N TRP A 217 9.33 1.58 7.73
CA TRP A 217 8.13 1.30 6.94
C TRP A 217 7.38 0.06 7.44
N ARG A 218 8.10 -1.04 7.69
CA ARG A 218 7.48 -2.29 8.18
C ARG A 218 7.08 -2.20 9.66
N ASP A 219 8.01 -1.79 10.52
CA ASP A 219 7.94 -1.98 11.98
C ASP A 219 7.31 -0.78 12.71
N GLY A 220 7.44 0.43 12.17
CA GLY A 220 7.03 1.65 12.85
C GLY A 220 7.80 1.92 14.15
N GLY A 221 7.19 2.72 15.04
CA GLY A 221 7.67 2.94 16.41
C GLY A 221 9.15 3.33 16.48
N SER A 222 9.91 2.63 17.32
CA SER A 222 11.33 2.92 17.55
C SER A 222 12.24 2.69 16.33
N ALA A 223 11.75 2.03 15.27
CA ALA A 223 12.51 1.92 14.02
C ALA A 223 12.52 3.23 13.22
N CYS A 224 11.60 4.16 13.50
CA CYS A 224 11.40 5.41 12.77
C CYS A 224 12.09 6.60 13.45
N ILE A 225 13.40 6.51 13.63
CA ILE A 225 14.20 7.58 14.21
C ILE A 225 14.13 8.83 13.32
N GLY A 226 13.92 10.01 13.93
CA GLY A 226 13.85 11.30 13.24
C GLY A 226 12.44 11.79 12.92
N PHE A 227 11.41 10.97 13.14
CA PHE A 227 10.02 11.39 13.02
C PHE A 227 9.59 12.24 14.23
N LEU A 228 8.70 13.21 13.98
CA LEU A 228 8.13 14.10 15.02
C LEU A 228 6.81 13.60 15.62
N TYR A 229 6.35 12.43 15.17
CA TYR A 229 5.22 11.70 15.71
C TYR A 229 5.57 10.22 15.74
N SER A 230 4.87 9.45 16.58
CA SER A 230 5.06 8.01 16.63
C SER A 230 4.41 7.36 15.41
N VAL A 231 5.20 6.61 14.65
CA VAL A 231 4.79 6.00 13.36
C VAL A 231 4.12 4.65 13.56
N ALA A 232 3.00 4.41 12.88
CA ALA A 232 2.49 3.07 12.64
C ALA A 232 3.12 2.49 11.36
N GLY A 233 3.87 1.39 11.52
CA GLY A 233 4.37 0.62 10.39
C GLY A 233 3.28 -0.18 9.71
N MET A 234 3.54 -0.64 8.49
CA MET A 234 2.57 -1.41 7.70
C MET A 234 2.13 -2.70 8.40
N GLN A 235 3.00 -3.35 9.18
CA GLN A 235 2.62 -4.53 9.97
C GLN A 235 1.57 -4.19 11.03
N THR A 236 1.69 -3.04 11.69
CA THR A 236 0.71 -2.56 12.67
C THR A 236 -0.66 -2.35 12.02
N LEU A 237 -0.70 -1.80 10.81
CA LEU A 237 -1.95 -1.56 10.08
C LEU A 237 -2.60 -2.85 9.58
N ILE A 238 -1.81 -3.83 9.09
CA ILE A 238 -2.30 -5.17 8.78
C ILE A 238 -2.93 -5.80 10.02
N ASN A 239 -2.22 -5.76 11.16
CA ASN A 239 -2.73 -6.30 12.41
C ASN A 239 -4.03 -5.60 12.85
N ALA A 240 -4.14 -4.29 12.67
CA ALA A 240 -5.34 -3.52 12.97
C ALA A 240 -6.54 -4.02 12.14
N VAL A 241 -6.38 -4.17 10.82
CA VAL A 241 -7.44 -4.74 9.95
C VAL A 241 -7.79 -6.17 10.36
N ARG A 242 -6.80 -7.04 10.52
CA ARG A 242 -7.02 -8.46 10.85
C ARG A 242 -7.61 -8.69 12.24
N SER A 243 -7.35 -7.79 13.20
CA SER A 243 -7.95 -7.86 14.54
C SER A 243 -9.48 -7.75 14.52
N THR A 244 -10.07 -7.22 13.45
CA THR A 244 -11.52 -7.14 13.26
C THR A 244 -12.17 -8.43 12.75
N GLY A 245 -11.35 -9.44 12.41
CA GLY A 245 -11.78 -10.65 11.69
C GLY A 245 -11.94 -10.45 10.18
N SER A 246 -11.52 -9.31 9.63
CA SER A 246 -11.57 -9.06 8.19
C SER A 246 -10.66 -10.01 7.40
N THR A 247 -11.21 -10.60 6.34
CA THR A 247 -10.48 -11.44 5.37
C THR A 247 -10.26 -10.76 4.01
N ASN A 248 -10.63 -9.47 3.89
CA ASN A 248 -10.47 -8.69 2.67
C ASN A 248 -9.01 -8.64 2.21
N HIS A 249 -8.78 -8.44 0.91
CA HIS A 249 -7.43 -8.19 0.43
C HIS A 249 -6.89 -6.88 1.00
N ILE A 250 -5.61 -6.90 1.34
CA ILE A 250 -4.89 -5.74 1.86
C ILE A 250 -3.80 -5.39 0.84
N MET A 251 -3.82 -4.16 0.35
CA MET A 251 -2.76 -3.57 -0.46
C MET A 251 -1.78 -2.80 0.43
N VAL A 252 -0.48 -2.95 0.15
CA VAL A 252 0.59 -2.21 0.82
C VAL A 252 1.64 -1.77 -0.21
N GLY A 253 1.87 -0.46 -0.28
CA GLY A 253 2.89 0.16 -1.13
C GLY A 253 4.31 0.08 -0.58
N GLY A 254 5.31 0.31 -1.42
CA GLY A 254 6.71 0.44 -1.01
C GLY A 254 7.05 1.81 -0.42
N ILE A 255 8.34 2.16 -0.40
CA ILE A 255 8.81 3.50 0.00
C ILE A 255 8.94 4.41 -1.23
N ASN A 256 9.41 5.64 -1.02
CA ASN A 256 9.58 6.64 -2.08
C ASN A 256 8.29 6.86 -2.88
N TYR A 257 7.20 7.18 -2.16
CA TYR A 257 5.87 7.40 -2.73
C TYR A 257 5.34 6.16 -3.44
N SER A 258 5.41 5.01 -2.78
CA SER A 258 5.00 3.72 -3.34
C SER A 258 5.68 3.34 -4.67
N ASN A 259 6.76 4.01 -5.09
CA ASN A 259 7.45 3.74 -6.36
C ASN A 259 8.66 2.82 -6.21
N ASP A 260 9.32 2.81 -5.05
CA ASP A 260 10.45 1.91 -4.77
C ASP A 260 9.97 0.61 -4.11
N LEU A 261 10.00 -0.49 -4.87
CA LEU A 261 9.73 -1.85 -4.38
C LEU A 261 10.98 -2.70 -4.14
N SER A 262 12.17 -2.13 -4.31
CA SER A 262 13.42 -2.90 -4.33
C SER A 262 13.81 -3.52 -2.98
N GLY A 263 13.21 -3.07 -1.87
CA GLY A 263 13.32 -3.72 -0.55
C GLY A 263 12.11 -4.59 -0.18
N TRP A 264 11.06 -4.61 -0.99
CA TRP A 264 9.77 -5.19 -0.62
C TRP A 264 9.89 -6.68 -0.25
N LEU A 265 10.59 -7.50 -1.04
CA LEU A 265 10.74 -8.94 -0.75
C LEU A 265 11.54 -9.24 0.53
N THR A 266 12.42 -8.31 0.94
CA THR A 266 13.22 -8.46 2.18
C THR A 266 12.43 -8.05 3.41
N TYR A 267 11.57 -7.03 3.28
CA TYR A 267 10.83 -6.43 4.38
C TYR A 267 9.33 -6.74 4.34
N ALA A 268 8.87 -7.66 3.49
CA ALA A 268 7.46 -7.99 3.32
C ALA A 268 6.79 -8.23 4.69
N PRO A 269 5.71 -7.50 5.02
CA PRO A 269 4.97 -7.76 6.25
C PRO A 269 4.23 -9.10 6.15
N SER A 270 3.87 -9.66 7.30
CA SER A 270 3.10 -10.89 7.39
C SER A 270 1.60 -10.58 7.43
N ASP A 271 0.84 -11.23 6.55
CA ASP A 271 -0.62 -11.27 6.61
C ASP A 271 -1.09 -12.69 6.93
N PRO A 272 -1.65 -12.95 8.12
CA PRO A 272 -2.12 -14.28 8.50
C PRO A 272 -3.28 -14.80 7.63
N ALA A 273 -4.00 -13.91 6.92
CA ALA A 273 -5.05 -14.31 5.98
C ALA A 273 -4.49 -14.73 4.61
N GLY A 274 -3.20 -14.49 4.32
CA GLY A 274 -2.58 -14.79 3.02
C GLY A 274 -3.18 -13.97 1.87
N LYS A 275 -3.62 -12.73 2.15
CA LYS A 275 -4.39 -11.86 1.23
C LYS A 275 -3.70 -10.53 0.97
N LEU A 276 -2.38 -10.50 1.11
CA LEU A 276 -1.53 -9.35 0.84
C LEU A 276 -1.34 -9.16 -0.67
N VAL A 277 -1.48 -7.91 -1.11
CA VAL A 277 -1.30 -7.41 -2.47
C VAL A 277 -0.30 -6.25 -2.43
N VAL A 278 0.59 -6.16 -3.41
CA VAL A 278 1.54 -5.06 -3.51
C VAL A 278 0.88 -3.89 -4.24
N SER A 279 0.94 -2.70 -3.65
CA SER A 279 0.59 -1.44 -4.34
C SER A 279 1.86 -0.82 -4.94
N TRP A 280 1.76 -0.31 -6.16
CA TRP A 280 2.86 0.42 -6.80
C TRP A 280 2.34 1.66 -7.52
N HIS A 281 3.06 2.77 -7.43
CA HIS A 281 2.69 4.02 -8.10
C HIS A 281 3.75 4.38 -9.15
N SER A 282 3.31 4.79 -10.33
CA SER A 282 4.21 5.01 -11.46
C SER A 282 3.81 6.22 -12.30
N TYR A 283 4.62 7.26 -12.22
CA TYR A 283 4.53 8.47 -13.04
C TYR A 283 5.83 8.72 -13.82
N ASN A 284 5.73 9.52 -14.88
CA ASN A 284 6.86 9.89 -15.73
C ASN A 284 7.97 10.67 -15.00
N PHE A 285 7.70 11.20 -13.80
CA PHE A 285 8.64 11.92 -12.96
C PHE A 285 9.18 11.11 -11.77
N ASN A 286 8.78 9.85 -11.60
CA ASN A 286 9.33 8.98 -10.57
C ASN A 286 10.73 8.48 -10.91
N SER A 287 11.46 8.00 -9.89
CA SER A 287 12.78 7.39 -10.06
C SER A 287 12.70 6.07 -10.84
N CYS A 288 11.69 5.23 -10.59
CA CYS A 288 11.44 4.00 -11.34
C CYS A 288 10.36 4.24 -12.40
N ASN A 289 10.78 4.82 -13.54
CA ASN A 289 9.88 5.22 -14.64
C ASN A 289 10.32 4.67 -16.01
N THR A 290 11.22 3.69 -16.06
CA THR A 290 11.69 3.07 -17.31
C THR A 290 11.46 1.57 -17.28
N GLN A 291 11.30 0.97 -18.46
CA GLN A 291 11.17 -0.48 -18.59
C GLN A 291 12.32 -1.24 -17.92
N SER A 292 13.57 -0.76 -18.05
CA SER A 292 14.72 -1.37 -17.36
C SER A 292 14.57 -1.36 -15.83
N CYS A 293 13.98 -0.30 -15.26
CA CYS A 293 13.67 -0.27 -13.83
C CYS A 293 12.52 -1.24 -13.50
N TRP A 294 11.45 -1.24 -14.29
CA TRP A 294 10.31 -2.11 -14.06
C TRP A 294 10.71 -3.60 -14.10
N ASP A 295 11.55 -3.98 -15.06
CA ASP A 295 12.06 -5.35 -15.19
C ASP A 295 12.99 -5.75 -14.03
N SER A 296 13.80 -4.82 -13.53
CA SER A 296 14.77 -5.13 -12.45
C SER A 296 14.20 -5.03 -11.04
N GLN A 297 13.19 -4.19 -10.80
CA GLN A 297 12.64 -3.94 -9.47
C GLN A 297 11.20 -4.44 -9.28
N ILE A 298 10.34 -4.27 -10.27
CA ILE A 298 8.89 -4.50 -10.13
C ILE A 298 8.53 -5.93 -10.51
N ALA A 299 9.03 -6.43 -11.65
CA ALA A 299 8.76 -7.79 -12.11
C ALA A 299 9.14 -8.89 -11.08
N PRO A 300 10.29 -8.82 -10.37
CA PRO A 300 10.62 -9.82 -9.35
C PRO A 300 9.61 -9.86 -8.19
N VAL A 301 9.02 -8.73 -7.84
CA VAL A 301 8.00 -8.63 -6.79
C VAL A 301 6.67 -9.20 -7.29
N ALA A 302 6.24 -8.81 -8.49
CA ALA A 302 5.03 -9.32 -9.15
C ALA A 302 5.06 -10.85 -9.40
N ALA A 303 6.26 -11.43 -9.54
CA ALA A 303 6.43 -12.88 -9.64
C ALA A 303 6.19 -13.65 -8.32
N ARG A 304 6.09 -12.95 -7.19
CA ARG A 304 5.96 -13.52 -5.85
C ARG A 304 4.64 -13.15 -5.16
N TYR A 305 4.10 -11.98 -5.45
CA TYR A 305 2.88 -11.46 -4.85
C TYR A 305 1.96 -10.87 -5.93
N PRO A 306 0.63 -10.95 -5.75
CA PRO A 306 -0.29 -10.15 -6.56
C PRO A 306 0.11 -8.68 -6.45
N LEU A 307 0.14 -7.97 -7.59
CA LEU A 307 0.52 -6.57 -7.66
C LEU A 307 -0.54 -5.79 -8.44
N VAL A 308 -0.95 -4.66 -7.88
CA VAL A 308 -1.84 -3.70 -8.53
C VAL A 308 -1.14 -2.35 -8.53
N VAL A 309 -1.11 -1.70 -9.69
CA VAL A 309 -0.58 -0.33 -9.79
C VAL A 309 -1.66 0.64 -9.34
N GLY A 310 -1.61 1.04 -8.07
CA GLY A 310 -2.63 1.89 -7.43
C GLY A 310 -2.82 3.21 -8.17
N GLU A 311 -1.75 3.73 -8.77
CA GLU A 311 -1.77 4.96 -9.57
C GLU A 311 -0.82 4.88 -10.76
N ILE A 312 -1.34 5.22 -11.94
CA ILE A 312 -0.55 5.60 -13.11
C ILE A 312 -0.91 7.01 -13.55
N GLY A 313 0.08 7.75 -14.05
CA GLY A 313 -0.16 9.03 -14.70
C GLY A 313 1.06 9.73 -15.29
N GLN A 314 0.83 10.89 -15.89
CA GLN A 314 1.89 11.76 -16.42
C GLN A 314 1.45 13.24 -16.41
N ASN A 315 2.38 14.17 -16.37
CA ASN A 315 2.12 15.61 -16.10
C ASN A 315 2.22 16.54 -17.32
N ASP A 316 2.15 16.01 -18.54
CA ASP A 316 2.27 16.77 -19.80
C ASP A 316 0.96 16.82 -20.62
N CYS A 317 -0.15 16.29 -20.07
CA CYS A 317 -1.43 16.05 -20.76
C CYS A 317 -1.35 15.14 -22.00
N ALA A 318 -0.24 14.45 -22.24
CA ALA A 318 -0.15 13.38 -23.23
C ALA A 318 -0.42 12.02 -22.57
N HIS A 319 -0.26 10.92 -23.33
CA HIS A 319 -0.42 9.57 -22.79
C HIS A 319 0.71 8.60 -23.21
N GLY A 320 1.82 9.09 -23.77
CA GLY A 320 2.90 8.23 -24.28
C GLY A 320 3.65 7.44 -23.20
N TYR A 321 3.77 8.01 -21.99
CA TYR A 321 4.37 7.31 -20.86
C TYR A 321 3.44 6.19 -20.38
N ILE A 322 2.17 6.51 -20.13
CA ILE A 322 1.20 5.51 -19.66
C ILE A 322 0.95 4.42 -20.70
N ASP A 323 1.02 4.70 -22.00
CA ASP A 323 0.90 3.67 -23.04
C ASP A 323 2.03 2.64 -22.95
N THR A 324 3.26 3.11 -22.78
CA THR A 324 4.45 2.25 -22.63
C THR A 324 4.34 1.41 -21.36
N LEU A 325 3.92 2.03 -20.26
CA LEU A 325 3.69 1.35 -18.99
C LEU A 325 2.57 0.31 -19.08
N MET A 326 1.40 0.68 -19.60
CA MET A 326 0.27 -0.24 -19.75
C MET A 326 0.62 -1.43 -20.65
N ASN A 327 1.41 -1.25 -21.71
CA ASN A 327 1.92 -2.39 -22.51
C ASN A 327 2.74 -3.37 -21.67
N TRP A 328 3.63 -2.85 -20.82
CA TRP A 328 4.45 -3.66 -19.93
C TRP A 328 3.61 -4.40 -18.88
N LEU A 329 2.62 -3.71 -18.30
CA LEU A 329 1.69 -4.29 -17.31
C LEU A 329 0.78 -5.36 -17.93
N ASP A 330 0.24 -5.11 -19.13
CA ASP A 330 -0.65 -6.02 -19.84
C ASP A 330 0.07 -7.32 -20.22
N SER A 331 1.33 -7.23 -20.64
CA SER A 331 2.15 -8.43 -20.94
C SER A 331 2.42 -9.33 -19.72
N ARG A 332 2.05 -8.87 -18.52
CA ARG A 332 2.22 -9.56 -17.23
C ARG A 332 0.90 -9.74 -16.47
N ASP A 333 -0.24 -9.44 -17.09
CA ASP A 333 -1.56 -9.53 -16.48
C ASP A 333 -1.73 -8.71 -15.18
N LEU A 334 -1.07 -7.55 -15.10
CA LEU A 334 -1.12 -6.67 -13.92
C LEU A 334 -2.22 -5.60 -14.04
N GLY A 335 -2.93 -5.38 -12.93
CA GLY A 335 -3.94 -4.33 -12.81
C GLY A 335 -3.33 -2.94 -12.58
N TYR A 336 -4.04 -1.89 -12.99
CA TYR A 336 -3.64 -0.49 -12.81
C TYR A 336 -4.84 0.47 -12.79
N LEU A 337 -4.68 1.60 -12.12
CA LEU A 337 -5.70 2.63 -12.06
C LEU A 337 -5.15 3.99 -12.46
N GLY A 338 -5.81 4.66 -13.41
CA GLY A 338 -5.42 6.01 -13.79
C GLY A 338 -5.77 7.03 -12.73
N TRP A 339 -4.81 7.90 -12.41
CA TRP A 339 -5.05 9.13 -11.66
C TRP A 339 -5.38 10.26 -12.65
N THR A 340 -6.46 11.02 -12.54
CA THR A 340 -7.64 10.86 -11.65
C THR A 340 -8.95 11.18 -12.38
N TRP A 341 -10.06 10.60 -11.94
CA TRP A 341 -11.42 10.89 -12.42
C TRP A 341 -12.00 12.17 -11.79
N ASN A 342 -11.37 13.30 -12.08
CA ASN A 342 -11.81 14.64 -11.68
C ASN A 342 -11.79 15.56 -12.91
N THR A 343 -12.41 16.75 -12.83
CA THR A 343 -12.43 17.74 -13.92
C THR A 343 -11.37 18.82 -13.75
N TRP A 344 -10.19 18.43 -13.24
CA TRP A 344 -9.07 19.33 -13.00
C TRP A 344 -8.23 19.55 -14.26
N ASP A 345 -7.24 20.42 -14.19
CA ASP A 345 -6.24 20.60 -15.24
C ASP A 345 -5.26 19.42 -15.28
N CYS A 346 -5.20 18.74 -16.43
CA CYS A 346 -4.35 17.56 -16.62
C CYS A 346 -2.84 17.84 -16.53
N LYS A 347 -2.38 19.11 -16.53
CA LYS A 347 -0.95 19.44 -16.36
C LYS A 347 -0.54 19.58 -14.90
N SER A 348 -1.41 20.17 -14.06
CA SER A 348 -1.11 20.46 -12.65
C SER A 348 -1.47 19.32 -11.68
N GLY A 349 -2.20 18.31 -12.18
CA GLY A 349 -2.38 16.99 -11.57
C GLY A 349 -3.12 16.11 -12.57
N PRO A 350 -2.60 14.94 -12.99
CA PRO A 350 -3.15 14.24 -14.14
C PRO A 350 -4.65 14.00 -13.96
N SER A 351 -5.43 14.42 -14.94
CA SER A 351 -6.89 14.48 -14.87
C SER A 351 -7.44 13.80 -16.10
N LEU A 352 -8.24 12.76 -15.90
CA LEU A 352 -8.73 11.89 -16.97
C LEU A 352 -9.86 12.53 -17.77
N ILE A 353 -10.67 13.39 -17.17
CA ILE A 353 -11.92 13.87 -17.76
C ILE A 353 -12.01 15.41 -17.76
N THR A 354 -12.72 15.96 -18.74
CA THR A 354 -13.08 17.38 -18.78
C THR A 354 -14.45 17.65 -18.15
N ASP A 355 -15.29 16.62 -18.07
CA ASP A 355 -16.62 16.67 -17.44
C ASP A 355 -17.00 15.30 -16.84
N TYR A 356 -17.97 15.29 -15.93
CA TYR A 356 -18.44 14.07 -15.26
C TYR A 356 -19.35 13.17 -16.12
N ASN A 357 -19.61 13.52 -17.38
CA ASN A 357 -20.19 12.59 -18.35
C ASN A 357 -19.12 11.66 -18.95
N GLY A 358 -17.84 11.86 -18.61
CA GLY A 358 -16.74 10.99 -19.01
C GLY A 358 -16.09 11.39 -20.35
N THR A 359 -16.19 12.67 -20.74
CA THR A 359 -15.40 13.21 -21.85
C THR A 359 -13.92 13.20 -21.47
N PRO A 360 -13.04 12.50 -22.21
CA PRO A 360 -11.63 12.38 -21.84
C PRO A 360 -10.85 13.67 -22.12
N THR A 361 -9.86 13.95 -21.27
CA THR A 361 -8.73 14.81 -21.66
C THR A 361 -7.83 14.07 -22.67
N ALA A 362 -6.85 14.76 -23.26
CA ALA A 362 -5.86 14.10 -24.13
C ALA A 362 -5.10 12.97 -23.38
N TYR A 363 -4.74 13.18 -22.11
CA TYR A 363 -4.18 12.16 -21.25
C TYR A 363 -5.17 11.02 -20.97
N GLY A 364 -6.42 11.33 -20.59
CA GLY A 364 -7.45 10.34 -20.31
C GLY A 364 -7.84 9.47 -21.50
N GLN A 365 -7.66 9.99 -22.73
CA GLN A 365 -7.93 9.25 -23.95
C GLN A 365 -7.09 7.97 -24.06
N GLY A 366 -5.82 8.00 -23.61
CA GLY A 366 -4.93 6.83 -23.61
C GLY A 366 -5.49 5.70 -22.73
N LEU A 367 -5.85 6.03 -21.49
CA LEU A 367 -6.46 5.06 -20.57
C LEU A 367 -7.82 4.57 -21.08
N LYS A 368 -8.70 5.47 -21.54
CA LYS A 368 -10.02 5.11 -22.07
C LYS A 368 -9.92 4.10 -23.21
N ASN A 369 -9.02 4.33 -24.16
CA ASN A 369 -8.79 3.42 -25.29
C ASN A 369 -8.30 2.07 -24.80
N ARG A 370 -7.39 2.05 -23.82
CA ARG A 370 -6.85 0.80 -23.29
C ARG A 370 -7.91 -0.03 -22.57
N LEU A 371 -8.71 0.60 -21.71
CA LEU A 371 -9.78 -0.09 -20.98
C LEU A 371 -10.81 -0.71 -21.94
N ALA A 372 -11.06 -0.07 -23.09
CA ALA A 372 -11.96 -0.58 -24.13
C ALA A 372 -11.48 -1.87 -24.83
N THR A 373 -10.22 -2.27 -24.66
CA THR A 373 -9.59 -3.38 -25.41
C THR A 373 -9.42 -4.69 -24.63
N GLY A 374 -9.81 -4.76 -23.35
CA GLY A 374 -9.89 -6.02 -22.57
C GLY A 374 -8.63 -6.46 -21.84
#